data_AF-A0A1Q8BK74-F1
#
_entry.id   AF-A0A1Q8BK74-F1
#
_cell.length_a   1.000
_cell.length_b   1.000
_cell.length_c   1.000
_cell.angle_alpha   90.00
_cell.angle_beta   90.00
_cell.angle_gamma   90.00
#
_symmetry.space_group_name_H-M   'P 1'
#
loop_
_entity.id
_entity.type
_entity.pdbx_description
1 polymer ?
#
loop_
_entity_poly.entity_id
_entity_poly.type
_entity_poly.pdbx_seq_one_letter_code
_entity_poly.pdbx_strand_id
1 'polypeptide(L)'
;MNRTGFTLIELLIVIVIIGILAAIAIPKFSNTKEKAYIASMKADLRNLVTAEEGYFADSTAYTGTTDCNTPPAPGSVAWCPSTGNTLDRVRIQKGGWTARVINANTAVKCAIYVGGANPLQPARQSDREAVPVCQ
;
A
#
# COMPACT_ATOMS: atom_id res chain seq x y z
N MET A 1 27.78 -23.70 -48.82
CA MET A 1 27.34 -23.01 -47.58
C MET A 1 26.02 -22.30 -47.88
N ASN A 2 24.89 -22.90 -47.51
CA ASN A 2 23.57 -22.28 -47.73
C ASN A 2 23.34 -21.22 -46.65
N ARG A 3 23.42 -19.95 -47.05
CA ARG A 3 22.95 -18.83 -46.22
C ARG A 3 21.44 -18.70 -46.42
N THR A 4 20.65 -19.27 -45.51
CA THR A 4 19.23 -18.94 -45.38
C THR A 4 19.12 -17.54 -44.78
N GLY A 5 18.89 -16.55 -45.64
CA GLY A 5 18.60 -15.18 -45.21
C GLY A 5 17.16 -15.07 -44.72
N PHE A 6 16.96 -14.45 -43.56
CA PHE A 6 15.65 -14.04 -43.07
C PHE A 6 15.10 -12.95 -43.99
N THR A 7 13.82 -13.01 -44.38
CA THR A 7 13.26 -11.95 -45.23
C THR A 7 12.94 -10.70 -44.41
N LEU A 8 13.11 -9.52 -45.01
CA LEU A 8 12.72 -8.25 -44.39
C LEU A 8 11.23 -8.21 -44.05
N ILE A 9 10.39 -8.86 -44.85
CA ILE A 9 8.94 -8.91 -44.63
C ILE A 9 8.57 -9.79 -43.43
N GLU A 10 9.30 -10.89 -43.19
CA GLU A 10 9.11 -11.73 -41.99
C GLU A 10 9.44 -10.95 -40.71
N LEU A 11 10.49 -10.13 -40.71
CA LEU A 11 10.78 -9.30 -39.55
C LEU A 11 9.75 -8.17 -39.37
N LEU A 12 9.25 -7.60 -40.47
CA LEU A 12 8.27 -6.53 -40.43
C LEU A 12 6.95 -6.99 -39.81
N ILE A 13 6.42 -8.15 -40.21
CA ILE A 13 5.17 -8.65 -39.64
C ILE A 13 5.31 -9.00 -38.14
N VAL A 14 6.48 -9.51 -37.73
CA VAL A 14 6.74 -9.84 -36.32
C VAL A 14 6.75 -8.60 -35.44
N ILE A 15 7.44 -7.52 -35.86
CA ILE A 15 7.44 -6.28 -35.06
C ILE A 15 6.06 -5.63 -34.99
N VAL A 16 5.24 -5.76 -36.04
CA VAL A 16 3.87 -5.26 -36.05
C VAL A 16 3.02 -6.01 -35.03
N ILE A 17 3.10 -7.34 -35.01
CA ILE A 17 2.35 -8.16 -34.05
C ILE A 17 2.80 -7.87 -32.61
N ILE A 18 4.11 -7.79 -32.35
CA ILE A 18 4.64 -7.45 -31.02
C ILE A 18 4.19 -6.04 -30.60
N GLY A 19 4.19 -5.09 -31.52
CA GLY A 19 3.72 -3.71 -31.28
C GLY A 19 2.26 -3.66 -30.84
N ILE A 20 1.38 -4.42 -31.49
CA ILE A 20 -0.05 -4.49 -31.13
C ILE A 20 -0.22 -5.11 -29.74
N LEU A 21 0.47 -6.21 -29.45
CA LEU A 21 0.39 -6.87 -28.14
C LEU A 21 0.92 -5.98 -27.02
N ALA A 22 2.06 -5.30 -27.25
CA ALA A 22 2.66 -4.38 -26.28
C ALA A 22 1.74 -3.18 -25.96
N ALA A 23 1.10 -2.61 -26.98
CA ALA A 23 0.19 -1.48 -26.82
C ALA A 23 -0.98 -1.78 -25.87
N ILE A 24 -1.50 -3.01 -25.87
CA ILE A 24 -2.60 -3.43 -24.97
C ILE A 24 -2.04 -3.85 -23.60
N ALA A 25 -0.91 -4.56 -23.57
CA ALA A 25 -0.38 -5.16 -22.35
C ALA A 25 0.19 -4.13 -21.37
N ILE A 26 0.92 -3.12 -21.87
CA ILE A 26 1.62 -2.11 -21.03
C ILE A 26 0.66 -1.33 -20.13
N PRO A 27 -0.41 -0.68 -20.63
CA PRO A 27 -1.32 0.09 -19.76
C PRO A 27 -2.04 -0.81 -18.75
N LYS A 28 -2.43 -2.03 -19.15
CA LYS A 28 -3.08 -3.01 -18.27
C LYS A 28 -2.18 -3.44 -17.12
N PHE A 29 -0.90 -3.70 -17.41
CA PHE A 29 0.08 -4.09 -16.40
C PHE A 29 0.36 -2.96 -15.40
N SER A 30 0.49 -1.72 -15.88
CA SER A 30 0.66 -0.54 -15.02
C SER A 30 -0.50 -0.39 -14.01
N ASN A 31 -1.74 -0.46 -14.50
CA ASN A 31 -2.93 -0.36 -13.64
C ASN A 31 -3.03 -1.52 -12.64
N THR A 32 -2.59 -2.73 -13.02
CA THR A 32 -2.60 -3.89 -12.13
C THR A 32 -1.57 -3.73 -11.01
N LYS A 33 -0.37 -3.21 -11.32
CA LYS A 33 0.65 -2.89 -10.32
C LYS A 33 0.16 -1.85 -9.33
N GLU A 34 -0.46 -0.77 -9.82
CA GLU A 34 -1.00 0.27 -8.94
C GLU A 34 -2.06 -0.29 -7.98
N LYS A 35 -2.99 -1.11 -8.49
CA LYS A 35 -3.97 -1.80 -7.63
C LYS A 35 -3.32 -2.69 -6.58
N ALA A 36 -2.21 -3.37 -6.93
CA ALA A 36 -1.47 -4.20 -6.00
C ALA A 36 -0.80 -3.35 -4.89
N TYR A 37 -0.20 -2.20 -5.23
CA TYR A 37 0.35 -1.27 -4.24
C TYR A 37 -0.74 -0.75 -3.29
N ILE A 38 -1.89 -0.34 -3.84
CA ILE A 38 -3.02 0.11 -3.02
C ILE A 38 -3.53 -1.01 -2.11
N ALA A 39 -3.66 -2.24 -2.63
CA ALA A 39 -4.09 -3.39 -1.83
C ALA A 39 -3.11 -3.70 -0.70
N SER A 40 -1.80 -3.61 -0.97
CA SER A 40 -0.74 -3.78 0.02
C SER A 40 -0.83 -2.73 1.14
N MET A 41 -0.96 -1.43 0.79
CA MET A 41 -1.13 -0.36 1.77
C MET A 41 -2.39 -0.55 2.64
N LYS A 42 -3.50 -1.01 2.03
CA LYS A 42 -4.73 -1.30 2.78
C LYS A 42 -4.56 -2.48 3.75
N ALA A 43 -3.83 -3.52 3.36
CA ALA A 43 -3.54 -4.66 4.22
C ALA A 43 -2.67 -4.24 5.40
N ASP A 44 -1.61 -3.47 5.15
CA ASP A 44 -0.72 -2.94 6.19
C ASP A 44 -1.47 -2.11 7.24
N LEU A 45 -2.38 -1.23 6.80
CA LEU A 45 -3.21 -0.42 7.71
C LEU A 45 -4.16 -1.28 8.54
N ARG A 46 -4.73 -2.36 7.99
CA ARG A 46 -5.57 -3.29 8.76
C ARG A 46 -4.76 -4.09 9.77
N ASN A 47 -3.55 -4.50 9.40
CA ASN A 47 -2.63 -5.16 10.32
C ASN A 47 -2.21 -4.21 11.45
N LEU A 48 -2.03 -2.92 11.15
CA LEU A 48 -1.78 -1.90 12.16
C LEU A 48 -2.94 -1.80 13.15
N VAL A 49 -4.19 -1.86 12.68
CA VAL A 49 -5.35 -1.91 13.57
C VAL A 49 -5.27 -3.10 14.51
N THR A 50 -5.04 -4.31 13.98
CA THR A 50 -4.90 -5.49 14.84
C THR A 50 -3.78 -5.35 15.86
N ALA A 51 -2.64 -4.76 15.48
CA ALA A 51 -1.51 -4.53 16.37
C ALA A 51 -1.82 -3.49 17.47
N GLU A 52 -2.47 -2.38 17.12
CA GLU A 52 -2.92 -1.35 18.08
C GLU A 52 -3.98 -1.87 19.03
N GLU A 53 -4.95 -2.66 18.56
CA GLU A 53 -5.97 -3.28 19.43
C GLU A 53 -5.34 -4.30 20.39
N GLY A 54 -4.35 -5.08 19.93
CA GLY A 54 -3.57 -5.96 20.81
C GLY A 54 -2.82 -5.18 21.89
N TYR A 55 -2.13 -4.10 21.50
CA TYR A 55 -1.44 -3.23 22.45
C TYR A 55 -2.38 -2.54 23.44
N PHE A 56 -3.57 -2.12 22.98
CA PHE A 56 -4.59 -1.54 23.83
C PHE A 56 -5.13 -2.54 24.86
N ALA A 57 -5.29 -3.81 24.48
CA ALA A 57 -5.71 -4.87 25.40
C ALA A 57 -4.72 -5.05 26.57
N ASP A 58 -3.41 -4.87 26.31
CA ASP A 58 -2.36 -5.04 27.32
C ASP A 58 -2.08 -3.75 28.13
N SER A 59 -2.19 -2.58 27.50
CA SER A 59 -1.73 -1.31 28.07
C SER A 59 -2.84 -0.29 28.35
N THR A 60 -4.08 -0.58 27.93
CA THR A 60 -5.24 0.33 27.99
C THR A 60 -5.02 1.68 27.29
N ALA A 61 -4.05 1.75 26.39
CA ALA A 61 -3.70 2.92 25.61
C ALA A 61 -3.28 2.53 24.19
N TYR A 62 -3.43 3.45 23.24
CA TYR A 62 -2.85 3.32 21.90
C TYR A 62 -1.48 4.01 21.84
N THR A 63 -0.62 3.60 20.92
CA THR A 63 0.73 4.17 20.79
C THR A 63 1.00 4.76 19.41
N GLY A 64 1.73 5.87 19.38
CA GLY A 64 2.19 6.48 18.13
C GLY A 64 3.49 5.88 17.60
N THR A 65 3.99 4.82 18.23
CA THR A 65 5.31 4.25 17.95
C THR A 65 5.17 2.82 17.48
N THR A 66 5.71 2.52 16.30
CA THR A 66 5.75 1.17 15.73
C THR A 66 7.18 0.64 15.79
N ASP A 67 7.34 -0.64 16.11
CA ASP A 67 8.61 -1.36 16.03
C ASP A 67 8.41 -2.65 15.23
N CYS A 68 9.38 -2.98 14.38
CA CYS A 68 9.38 -4.18 13.56
C CYS A 68 10.09 -5.37 14.24
N ASN A 69 10.64 -5.19 15.43
CA ASN A 69 11.27 -6.27 16.18
C ASN A 69 10.24 -7.17 16.89
N THR A 70 10.63 -8.42 17.13
CA THR A 70 9.89 -9.37 17.96
C THR A 70 10.79 -9.88 19.10
N PRO A 71 10.54 -9.51 20.37
CA PRO A 71 9.48 -8.60 20.83
C PRO A 71 9.74 -7.13 20.42
N PRO A 72 8.68 -6.29 20.32
CA PRO A 72 8.83 -4.87 20.06
C PRO A 72 9.44 -4.15 21.27
N ALA A 73 10.07 -3.01 21.04
CA ALA A 73 10.56 -2.14 22.10
C ALA A 73 9.41 -1.69 23.04
N PRO A 74 9.70 -1.49 24.35
CA PRO A 74 8.69 -1.04 25.30
C PRO A 74 7.99 0.24 24.82
N GLY A 75 6.65 0.24 24.89
CA GLY A 75 5.84 1.38 24.43
C GLY A 75 5.56 1.43 22.94
N SER A 76 5.93 0.39 22.18
CA SER A 76 5.71 0.32 20.73
C SER A 76 4.85 -0.88 20.34
N VAL A 77 4.08 -0.74 19.26
CA VAL A 77 3.36 -1.87 18.65
C VAL A 77 4.27 -2.65 17.71
N ALA A 78 4.13 -3.99 17.71
CA ALA A 78 4.82 -4.86 16.76
C ALA A 78 4.16 -4.73 15.38
N TRP A 79 4.71 -3.86 14.53
CA TRP A 79 4.20 -3.62 13.18
C TRP A 79 5.32 -3.25 12.22
N CYS A 80 5.31 -3.91 11.06
CA CYS A 80 6.23 -3.67 9.96
C CYS A 80 5.43 -3.33 8.70
N PRO A 81 5.80 -2.28 7.94
CA PRO A 81 5.23 -2.06 6.63
C PRO A 81 5.72 -3.13 5.63
N SER A 82 4.86 -3.50 4.68
CA SER A 82 5.23 -4.32 3.53
C SER A 82 6.25 -3.59 2.65
N THR A 83 7.06 -4.34 1.89
CA THR A 83 8.10 -3.75 1.01
C THR A 83 7.54 -2.67 0.08
N GLY A 84 8.18 -1.50 0.10
CA GLY A 84 7.79 -0.35 -0.72
C GLY A 84 6.73 0.55 -0.08
N ASN A 85 6.07 0.11 1.00
CA ASN A 85 5.20 0.93 1.82
C ASN A 85 6.01 1.60 2.94
N THR A 86 5.59 2.80 3.33
CA THR A 86 6.14 3.48 4.50
C THR A 86 5.01 4.10 5.32
N LEU A 87 5.15 4.05 6.64
CA LEU A 87 4.28 4.80 7.53
C LEU A 87 4.66 6.27 7.47
N ASP A 88 3.83 7.06 6.80
CA ASP A 88 4.06 8.50 6.65
C ASP A 88 3.72 9.25 7.93
N ARG A 89 2.65 8.82 8.63
CA ARG A 89 2.20 9.46 9.86
C ARG A 89 1.31 8.55 10.69
N VAL A 90 1.50 8.57 12.01
CA VAL A 90 0.54 8.06 12.99
C VAL A 90 0.32 9.13 14.07
N ARG A 91 -0.92 9.29 14.52
CA ARG A 91 -1.30 10.27 15.55
C ARG A 91 -2.27 9.66 16.53
N ILE A 92 -1.90 9.66 17.80
CA ILE A 92 -2.80 9.37 18.91
C ILE A 92 -3.58 10.64 19.26
N GLN A 93 -4.89 10.51 19.40
CA GLN A 93 -5.79 11.59 19.75
C GLN A 93 -6.71 11.13 20.89
N LYS A 94 -7.43 12.06 21.49
CA LYS A 94 -8.38 11.71 22.56
C LYS A 94 -9.44 10.76 22.02
N GLY A 95 -9.46 9.54 22.54
CA GLY A 95 -10.45 8.52 22.21
C GLY A 95 -10.21 7.79 20.88
N GLY A 96 -8.99 7.81 20.33
CA GLY A 96 -8.67 7.06 19.11
C GLY A 96 -7.31 7.38 18.51
N TRP A 97 -7.08 6.89 17.30
CA TRP A 97 -5.85 7.17 16.55
C TRP A 97 -6.10 7.18 15.05
N THR A 98 -5.15 7.74 14.31
CA THR A 98 -5.17 7.74 12.84
C THR A 98 -3.78 7.48 12.30
N ALA A 99 -3.70 6.76 11.18
CA ALA A 99 -2.46 6.51 10.47
C ALA A 99 -2.61 6.71 8.98
N ARG A 100 -1.49 7.02 8.32
CA ARG A 100 -1.37 7.11 6.88
C ARG A 100 -0.12 6.35 6.42
N VAL A 101 -0.32 5.52 5.41
CA VAL A 101 0.72 4.79 4.69
C VAL A 101 0.80 5.33 3.27
N ILE A 102 2.02 5.43 2.75
CA ILE A 102 2.33 5.77 1.37
C ILE A 102 3.17 4.65 0.74
N ASN A 103 3.25 4.61 -0.58
CA ASN A 103 4.15 3.71 -1.31
C ASN A 103 4.98 4.51 -2.31
N ALA A 104 6.28 4.23 -2.40
CA ALA A 104 7.20 4.99 -3.24
C ALA A 104 6.89 4.89 -4.76
N ASN A 105 6.09 3.90 -5.17
CA ASN A 105 5.78 3.60 -6.57
C ASN A 105 4.39 4.09 -7.02
N THR A 106 3.64 4.78 -6.16
CA THR A 106 2.34 5.39 -6.53
C THR A 106 2.17 6.75 -5.82
N ALA A 107 1.40 7.64 -6.44
CA ALA A 107 1.01 8.91 -5.83
C ALA A 107 -0.15 8.75 -4.83
N VAL A 108 -0.85 7.62 -4.86
CA VAL A 108 -2.00 7.34 -4.00
C VAL A 108 -1.55 7.16 -2.55
N LYS A 109 -2.25 7.80 -1.62
CA LYS A 109 -2.02 7.68 -0.18
C LYS A 109 -3.18 6.94 0.45
N CYS A 110 -2.90 6.12 1.46
CA CYS A 110 -3.96 5.41 2.20
C CYS A 110 -3.96 5.85 3.65
N ALA A 111 -5.13 6.21 4.18
CA ALA A 111 -5.31 6.57 5.58
C ALA A 111 -6.41 5.74 6.24
N ILE A 112 -6.28 5.56 7.54
CA ILE A 112 -7.25 4.91 8.41
C ILE A 112 -7.38 5.71 9.70
N TYR A 113 -8.54 5.62 10.34
CA TYR A 113 -8.74 6.12 11.69
C TYR A 113 -9.60 5.16 12.48
N VAL A 114 -9.40 5.18 13.79
CA VAL A 114 -10.11 4.39 14.79
C VAL A 114 -10.49 5.34 15.93
N GLY A 115 -11.67 5.12 16.50
CA GLY A 115 -12.29 5.92 17.54
C GLY A 115 -12.60 7.36 17.14
N GLY A 116 -12.64 8.23 18.15
CA GLY A 116 -12.93 9.66 18.01
C GLY A 116 -11.79 10.51 17.44
N ALA A 117 -10.79 9.90 16.79
CA ALA A 117 -9.66 10.63 16.21
C ALA A 117 -10.06 11.38 14.93
N ASN A 118 -9.55 12.61 14.77
CA ASN A 118 -9.68 13.34 13.51
C ASN A 118 -8.83 12.66 12.43
N PRO A 119 -9.41 12.21 11.32
CA PRO A 119 -8.71 11.45 10.30
C PRO A 119 -7.72 12.31 9.52
N LEU A 120 -6.67 11.64 9.04
CA LEU A 120 -5.76 12.19 8.06
C LEU A 120 -6.31 11.98 6.65
N GLN A 121 -6.16 12.97 5.77
CA GLN A 121 -6.46 12.80 4.35
C GLN A 121 -5.67 11.61 3.78
N PRO A 122 -6.30 10.76 2.94
CA PRO A 122 -7.61 10.98 2.31
C PRO A 122 -8.86 10.61 3.11
N ALA A 123 -8.73 9.96 4.28
CA ALA A 123 -9.87 9.62 5.11
C ALA A 123 -10.54 10.87 5.70
N ARG A 124 -11.86 10.81 5.88
CA ARG A 124 -12.73 11.87 6.42
C ARG A 124 -13.63 11.30 7.51
N GLN A 125 -14.14 12.17 8.38
CA GLN A 125 -14.99 11.77 9.51
C GLN A 125 -16.30 11.08 9.08
N SER A 126 -16.73 11.33 7.83
CA SER A 126 -17.91 10.70 7.22
C SER A 126 -17.67 9.28 6.73
N ASP A 127 -16.41 8.84 6.63
CA ASP A 127 -16.08 7.50 6.18
C ASP A 127 -16.36 6.47 7.29
N ARG A 128 -16.24 5.19 6.95
CA ARG A 128 -16.36 4.14 7.96
C ARG A 128 -15.06 4.01 8.74
N GLU A 129 -15.17 3.96 10.05
CA GLU A 129 -14.06 3.70 10.96
C GLU A 129 -13.41 2.34 10.68
N ALA A 130 -12.10 2.24 10.96
CA ALA A 130 -11.29 1.03 10.73
C ALA A 130 -11.33 0.49 9.29
N VAL A 131 -11.75 1.32 8.32
CA VAL A 131 -11.71 1.01 6.90
C VAL A 131 -10.68 1.91 6.21
N PRO A 132 -9.63 1.35 5.58
CA PRO A 132 -8.66 2.14 4.82
C PRO A 132 -9.31 2.87 3.63
N VAL A 133 -9.11 4.20 3.58
CA VAL A 133 -9.48 5.05 2.44
C VAL A 133 -8.21 5.41 1.69
N CYS A 134 -8.21 5.27 0.36
CA CYS A 134 -7.05 5.57 -0.48
C CYS A 134 -7.43 6.48 -1.64
N GLN A 135 -6.68 7.59 -1.80
CA GLN A 135 -6.80 8.54 -2.91
C GLN A 135 -5.44 9.15 -3.23
#